data_AF-A0A1B7YMQ3-F1
#
_entry.id   AF-A0A1B7YMQ3-F1
#
_cell.length_a   1.000
_cell.length_b   1.000
_cell.length_c   1.000
_cell.angle_alpha   90.00
_cell.angle_beta   90.00
_cell.angle_gamma   90.00
#
_symmetry.space_group_name_H-M   'P 1'
#
loop_
_entity.id
_entity.type
_entity.pdbx_description
1 polymer ?
#
loop_
_entity_poly.entity_id
_entity_poly.type
_entity_poly.pdbx_seq_one_letter_code
_entity_poly.pdbx_strand_id
1 'polypeptide(L)'
;MVYACVRVEIWLGFRGQRQTGEGGCLGRGTTQSQETEQARGSRKTSDDGIMLIGLFFSGQAQKFINAYAAFLKRQGKLPIPGWVDIVKTGPAKELPPQNIDWFYVRAASVARHIYLRKTVGVGRLRKVHGSAKNRGVRPSHHVDASGSVDRKIVQALEKIGVLEQDEEKGGRRITQSGQRDLDRIAQTTAEAEEEEEDDE
;
A
#
# COMPACT_ATOMS: atom_id res chain seq x y z
N MET A 1 41.82 39.60 3.57
CA MET A 1 41.31 40.99 3.60
C MET A 1 39.81 40.92 3.37
N VAL A 2 38.97 40.84 4.40
CA VAL A 2 38.47 41.97 5.22
C VAL A 2 37.89 43.08 4.35
N TYR A 3 36.56 43.09 4.16
CA TYR A 3 35.77 44.31 4.09
C TYR A 3 34.41 44.06 4.75
N ALA A 4 34.30 44.56 5.98
CA ALA A 4 33.05 44.84 6.65
C ALA A 4 32.56 46.23 6.21
N CYS A 5 31.25 46.38 5.99
CA CYS A 5 30.56 47.66 5.89
C CYS A 5 29.09 47.39 6.30
N VAL A 6 28.72 47.58 7.59
CA VAL A 6 28.13 48.80 8.20
C VAL A 6 26.70 49.04 7.65
N ARG A 7 25.65 48.65 8.39
CA ARG A 7 24.86 49.42 9.40
C ARG A 7 23.83 50.36 8.75
N VAL A 8 22.60 50.35 9.31
CA VAL A 8 21.60 51.44 9.52
C VAL A 8 20.21 50.76 9.57
N GLU A 9 19.64 50.51 10.76
CA GLU A 9 18.78 51.40 11.58
C GLU A 9 17.42 51.75 10.90
N ILE A 10 16.33 51.14 11.37
CA ILE A 10 15.26 51.74 12.22
C ILE A 10 14.21 52.54 11.45
N TRP A 11 12.94 52.09 11.54
CA TRP A 11 11.71 52.91 11.65
C TRP A 11 10.56 51.98 12.11
N LEU A 12 10.15 51.97 13.39
CA LEU A 12 9.15 52.84 14.05
C LEU A 12 7.77 52.93 13.35
N GLY A 13 6.80 52.22 13.91
CA GLY A 13 5.52 52.78 14.38
C GLY A 13 4.32 52.83 13.43
N PHE A 14 3.26 52.09 13.76
CA PHE A 14 1.90 52.61 13.56
C PHE A 14 0.88 52.06 14.58
N ARG A 15 0.20 53.01 15.23
CA ARG A 15 -1.01 52.96 16.06
C ARG A 15 -2.04 51.93 15.53
N GLY A 16 -2.81 51.19 16.32
CA GLY A 16 -3.55 51.55 17.53
C GLY A 16 -5.04 51.68 17.18
N GLN A 17 -5.90 50.75 17.63
CA GLN A 17 -7.30 51.06 17.91
C GLN A 17 -7.93 50.07 18.91
N ARG A 18 -8.34 50.65 20.03
CA ARG A 18 -9.27 50.13 21.04
C ARG A 18 -10.68 50.25 20.45
N GLN A 19 -11.52 49.24 20.64
CA GLN A 19 -12.97 49.44 20.72
C GLN A 19 -13.47 48.92 22.05
N THR A 20 -14.02 49.84 22.83
CA THR A 20 -14.84 49.62 24.02
C THR A 20 -16.30 49.60 23.57
N GLY A 21 -17.06 48.62 24.02
CA GLY A 21 -18.52 48.57 23.90
C GLY A 21 -19.10 47.92 25.14
N GLU A 22 -19.62 48.74 26.04
CA GLU A 22 -20.40 48.35 27.21
C GLU A 22 -21.87 48.14 26.80
N GLY A 23 -22.57 47.21 27.48
CA GLY A 23 -24.03 47.15 27.46
C GLY A 23 -24.60 45.75 27.68
N GLY A 24 -24.86 45.38 28.95
CA GLY A 24 -25.71 44.25 29.35
C GLY A 24 -27.19 44.48 28.98
N CYS A 25 -28.17 43.64 29.30
CA CYS A 25 -28.31 42.61 30.32
C CYS A 25 -29.61 41.83 30.02
N LEU A 26 -29.65 40.57 30.46
CA LEU A 26 -30.84 39.76 30.82
C LEU A 26 -31.70 39.11 29.72
N GLY A 27 -31.50 37.79 29.59
CA GLY A 27 -32.50 36.83 29.14
C GLY A 27 -32.16 35.45 29.70
N ARG A 28 -32.84 35.03 30.78
CA ARG A 28 -32.75 33.66 31.33
C ARG A 28 -33.37 32.70 30.32
N GLY A 29 -32.54 31.86 29.70
CA GLY A 29 -32.96 30.70 28.93
C GLY A 29 -32.29 29.46 29.52
N THR A 30 -33.01 28.78 30.41
CA THR A 30 -32.69 27.42 30.85
C THR A 30 -33.01 26.45 29.72
N THR A 31 -32.02 26.15 28.89
CA THR A 31 -31.94 24.89 28.10
C THR A 31 -30.46 24.62 27.86
N GLN A 32 -29.80 24.11 28.90
CA GLN A 32 -28.63 23.25 28.71
C GLN A 32 -29.06 22.05 27.85
N SER A 33 -28.11 21.51 27.09
CA SER A 33 -28.13 20.14 26.55
C SER A 33 -28.66 19.95 25.12
N GLN A 34 -28.18 20.71 24.13
CA GLN A 34 -28.15 20.25 22.72
C GLN A 34 -26.89 20.76 22.00
N GLU A 35 -25.69 20.49 22.54
CA GLU A 35 -24.43 20.73 21.81
C GLU A 35 -23.39 19.62 22.01
N THR A 36 -23.85 18.42 22.39
CA THR A 36 -22.98 17.23 22.57
C THR A 36 -23.61 15.99 21.95
N GLU A 37 -24.09 16.09 20.71
CA GLU A 37 -24.54 14.91 19.96
C GLU A 37 -24.09 14.91 18.49
N GLN A 38 -23.04 15.69 18.20
CA GLN A 38 -22.34 15.70 16.93
C GLN A 38 -20.85 15.39 17.14
N ALA A 39 -20.60 14.34 17.94
CA ALA A 39 -19.27 13.78 18.19
C ALA A 39 -19.30 12.24 18.21
N ARG A 40 -20.15 11.63 17.37
CA ARG A 40 -19.86 10.30 16.80
C ARG A 40 -19.22 10.46 15.43
N GLY A 41 -18.29 11.42 15.32
CA GLY A 41 -17.25 11.34 14.32
C GLY A 41 -16.42 10.11 14.67
N SER A 42 -16.56 9.09 13.82
CA SER A 42 -15.71 7.90 13.73
C SER A 42 -14.40 8.11 14.47
N ARG A 43 -14.25 7.43 15.62
CA ARG A 43 -12.93 7.16 16.17
C ARG A 43 -12.21 6.43 15.06
N LYS A 44 -11.40 7.17 14.29
CA LYS A 44 -10.30 6.60 13.52
C LYS A 44 -9.39 6.01 14.58
N THR A 45 -9.67 4.77 14.91
CA THR A 45 -8.87 3.99 15.82
C THR A 45 -7.48 3.99 15.23
N SER A 46 -6.51 4.43 16.02
CA SER A 46 -5.09 4.22 15.74
C SER A 46 -4.74 2.73 15.56
N ASP A 47 -5.72 1.85 15.76
CA ASP A 47 -5.74 0.41 15.55
C ASP A 47 -5.99 -0.01 14.08
N ASP A 48 -6.48 0.89 13.20
CA ASP A 48 -6.73 0.58 11.78
C ASP A 48 -5.43 0.19 11.05
N GLY A 49 -4.32 0.81 11.44
CA GLY A 49 -2.99 0.49 10.92
C GLY A 49 -2.39 -0.81 11.45
N ILE A 50 -2.89 -1.32 12.59
CA ILE A 50 -2.40 -2.55 13.24
C ILE A 50 -3.24 -3.75 12.78
N MET A 51 -4.55 -3.59 12.63
CA MET A 51 -5.45 -4.60 12.06
C MET A 51 -5.08 -4.97 10.61
N LEU A 52 -4.69 -3.99 9.79
CA LEU A 52 -4.22 -4.21 8.40
C LEU A 52 -2.92 -5.03 8.31
N ILE A 53 -2.04 -4.96 9.31
CA ILE A 53 -0.83 -5.77 9.38
C ILE A 53 -1.17 -7.21 9.81
N GLY A 54 -2.16 -7.37 10.70
CA GLY A 54 -2.65 -8.66 11.20
C GLY A 54 -3.37 -9.50 10.13
N LEU A 55 -4.31 -8.87 9.39
CA LEU A 55 -5.01 -9.46 8.24
C LEU A 55 -4.04 -10.00 7.19
N PHE A 56 -2.90 -9.33 7.04
CA PHE A 56 -1.88 -9.76 6.13
C PHE A 56 -1.10 -10.99 6.64
N PHE A 57 -0.94 -11.23 7.94
CA PHE A 57 0.15 -12.09 8.41
C PHE A 57 -0.13 -13.60 8.44
N SER A 58 -1.37 -14.10 8.63
CA SER A 58 -1.54 -15.52 9.04
C SER A 58 -2.60 -16.41 8.38
N GLY A 59 -3.53 -15.91 7.55
CA GLY A 59 -4.53 -16.80 6.91
C GLY A 59 -5.28 -16.22 5.72
N GLN A 60 -5.56 -14.92 5.75
CA GLN A 60 -6.40 -14.22 4.78
C GLN A 60 -5.61 -13.73 3.54
N ALA A 61 -4.30 -14.01 3.50
CA ALA A 61 -3.42 -13.53 2.44
C ALA A 61 -3.83 -14.04 1.05
N GLN A 62 -4.40 -15.26 0.94
CA GLN A 62 -4.85 -15.79 -0.35
C GLN A 62 -6.13 -15.10 -0.84
N LYS A 63 -7.12 -14.89 0.05
CA LYS A 63 -8.36 -14.17 -0.26
C LYS A 63 -8.04 -12.76 -0.77
N PHE A 64 -7.17 -12.03 -0.05
CA PHE A 64 -6.68 -10.71 -0.48
C PHE A 64 -6.00 -10.73 -1.86
N ILE A 65 -5.07 -11.67 -2.09
CA ILE A 65 -4.35 -11.77 -3.37
C ILE A 65 -5.33 -12.00 -4.52
N ASN A 66 -6.34 -12.84 -4.33
CA ASN A 66 -7.36 -13.13 -5.33
C ASN A 66 -8.25 -11.91 -5.59
N ALA A 67 -8.70 -11.20 -4.55
CA ALA A 67 -9.49 -9.98 -4.66
C ALA A 67 -8.72 -8.87 -5.40
N TYR A 68 -7.45 -8.69 -5.06
CA TYR A 68 -6.60 -7.70 -5.72
C TYR A 68 -6.28 -8.08 -7.16
N ALA A 69 -6.07 -9.37 -7.46
CA ALA A 69 -5.91 -9.85 -8.83
C ALA A 69 -7.17 -9.57 -9.67
N ALA A 70 -8.37 -9.78 -9.12
CA ALA A 70 -9.63 -9.44 -9.78
C ALA A 70 -9.78 -7.92 -10.02
N PHE A 71 -9.33 -7.08 -9.09
CA PHE A 71 -9.27 -5.63 -9.29
C PHE A 71 -8.34 -5.23 -10.45
N LEU A 72 -7.12 -5.78 -10.50
CA LEU A 72 -6.18 -5.48 -11.58
C LEU A 72 -6.71 -5.90 -12.95
N LYS A 73 -7.44 -7.03 -13.03
CA LYS A 73 -8.12 -7.47 -14.26
C LYS A 73 -9.19 -6.49 -14.70
N ARG A 74 -10.09 -6.09 -13.78
CA ARG A 74 -11.16 -5.12 -14.04
C ARG A 74 -10.60 -3.78 -14.54
N GLN A 75 -9.43 -3.39 -14.06
CA GLN A 75 -8.79 -2.14 -14.48
C GLN A 75 -8.26 -2.21 -15.92
N GLY A 76 -7.79 -3.37 -16.39
CA GLY A 76 -7.30 -3.57 -17.76
C GLY A 76 -6.04 -2.78 -18.15
N LYS A 77 -5.42 -2.04 -17.22
CA LYS A 77 -4.26 -1.16 -17.47
C LYS A 77 -2.91 -1.87 -17.39
N LEU A 78 -2.90 -3.14 -16.99
CA LEU A 78 -1.66 -3.87 -16.72
C LEU A 78 -1.06 -4.42 -18.01
N PRO A 79 0.15 -3.99 -18.41
CA PRO A 79 0.78 -4.48 -19.63
C PRO A 79 1.24 -5.92 -19.45
N ILE A 80 0.57 -6.85 -20.13
CA ILE A 80 0.92 -8.27 -20.13
C ILE A 80 1.96 -8.53 -21.23
N PRO A 81 3.10 -9.15 -20.92
CA PRO A 81 4.03 -9.59 -21.96
C PRO A 81 3.47 -10.78 -22.75
N GLY A 82 3.66 -10.78 -24.08
CA GLY A 82 3.06 -11.81 -24.96
C GLY A 82 3.57 -13.25 -24.77
N TRP A 83 4.57 -13.48 -23.92
CA TRP A 83 5.08 -14.83 -23.63
C TRP A 83 4.47 -15.48 -22.37
N VAL A 84 3.55 -14.79 -21.67
CA VAL A 84 3.00 -15.25 -20.38
C VAL A 84 2.37 -16.63 -20.45
N ASP A 85 1.78 -17.00 -21.58
CA ASP A 85 1.05 -18.27 -21.72
C ASP A 85 1.97 -19.46 -22.00
N ILE A 86 3.22 -19.21 -22.38
CA ILE A 86 4.15 -20.25 -22.86
C ILE A 86 5.19 -20.60 -21.78
N VAL A 87 5.49 -19.65 -20.89
CA VAL A 87 6.61 -19.79 -19.96
C VAL A 87 6.24 -20.46 -18.66
N LYS A 88 7.22 -21.17 -18.09
CA LYS A 88 7.18 -21.52 -16.67
C LYS A 88 7.72 -20.39 -15.80
N THR A 89 7.21 -20.35 -14.58
CA THR A 89 7.51 -19.26 -13.63
C THR A 89 8.90 -19.31 -13.00
N GLY A 90 9.58 -20.44 -13.10
CA GLY A 90 10.93 -20.62 -12.56
C GLY A 90 11.56 -21.95 -12.97
N PRO A 91 12.89 -22.09 -12.80
CA PRO A 91 13.63 -23.29 -13.18
C PRO A 91 13.33 -24.51 -12.31
N ALA A 92 12.77 -24.30 -11.12
CA ALA A 92 12.37 -25.35 -10.18
C ALA A 92 10.98 -25.93 -10.48
N LYS A 93 10.20 -25.31 -11.37
CA LYS A 93 8.88 -25.80 -11.77
C LYS A 93 9.04 -26.70 -13.00
N GLU A 94 8.29 -27.80 -13.01
CA GLU A 94 8.23 -28.73 -14.14
C GLU A 94 7.16 -28.31 -15.15
N LEU A 95 5.97 -27.97 -14.65
CA LEU A 95 4.83 -27.55 -15.47
C LEU A 95 4.62 -26.03 -15.42
N PRO A 96 4.03 -25.44 -16.48
CA PRO A 96 3.56 -24.06 -16.44
C PRO A 96 2.38 -23.91 -15.45
N PRO A 97 2.08 -22.69 -14.99
CA PRO A 97 0.91 -22.44 -14.15
C PRO A 97 -0.40 -22.87 -14.84
N GLN A 98 -1.29 -23.50 -14.08
CA GLN A 98 -2.58 -23.98 -14.61
C GLN A 98 -3.60 -22.85 -14.80
N ASN A 99 -3.53 -21.81 -13.98
CA ASN A 99 -4.41 -20.66 -14.08
C ASN A 99 -3.92 -19.73 -15.20
N ILE A 100 -4.79 -19.41 -16.16
CA ILE A 100 -4.50 -18.49 -17.28
C ILE A 100 -4.10 -17.10 -16.74
N ASP A 101 -4.75 -16.68 -15.66
CA ASP A 101 -4.58 -15.37 -15.05
C ASP A 101 -3.46 -15.32 -13.98
N TRP A 102 -2.54 -16.28 -14.01
CA TRP A 102 -1.47 -16.38 -13.01
C TRP A 102 -0.61 -15.11 -12.91
N PHE A 103 -0.50 -14.34 -14.00
CA PHE A 103 0.28 -13.11 -14.03
C PHE A 103 -0.31 -12.03 -13.11
N TYR A 104 -1.64 -11.91 -13.05
CA TYR A 104 -2.33 -10.99 -12.14
C TYR A 104 -2.20 -11.41 -10.69
N VAL A 105 -2.34 -12.71 -10.41
CA VAL A 105 -2.14 -13.28 -9.07
C VAL A 105 -0.72 -13.02 -8.58
N ARG A 106 0.27 -13.17 -9.45
CA ARG A 106 1.67 -12.88 -9.12
C ARG A 106 1.90 -11.39 -8.90
N ALA A 107 1.30 -10.52 -9.72
CA ALA A 107 1.39 -9.07 -9.54
C ALA A 107 0.80 -8.63 -8.19
N ALA A 108 -0.35 -9.19 -7.81
CA ALA A 108 -0.95 -8.98 -6.51
C ALA A 108 -0.04 -9.43 -5.35
N SER A 109 0.51 -10.64 -5.45
CA SER A 109 1.45 -11.16 -4.45
C SER A 109 2.70 -10.29 -4.30
N VAL A 110 3.22 -9.74 -5.40
CA VAL A 110 4.42 -8.87 -5.39
C VAL A 110 4.09 -7.52 -4.76
N ALA A 111 2.97 -6.90 -5.13
CA ALA A 111 2.53 -5.63 -4.53
C ALA A 111 2.36 -5.75 -3.01
N ARG A 112 1.71 -6.82 -2.56
CA ARG A 112 1.61 -7.23 -1.15
C ARG A 112 2.97 -7.36 -0.48
N HIS A 113 3.91 -8.05 -1.13
CA HIS A 113 5.24 -8.25 -0.55
C HIS A 113 6.02 -6.94 -0.36
N ILE A 114 5.91 -6.03 -1.33
CA ILE A 114 6.57 -4.71 -1.29
C ILE A 114 5.97 -3.85 -0.18
N TYR A 115 4.65 -3.84 -0.04
CA TYR A 115 3.94 -3.12 1.01
C TYR A 115 4.48 -3.46 2.41
N LEU A 116 4.64 -4.75 2.73
CA LEU A 116 5.13 -5.19 4.03
C LEU A 116 6.59 -4.81 4.33
N ARG A 117 7.47 -4.94 3.32
CA ARG A 117 8.92 -4.82 3.54
C ARG A 117 9.48 -3.44 3.19
N LYS A 118 8.62 -2.50 2.79
CA LYS A 118 8.90 -1.09 2.45
C LYS A 118 9.76 -0.88 1.20
N THR A 119 10.92 -1.56 1.12
CA THR A 119 11.80 -1.55 -0.05
C THR A 119 12.17 -2.97 -0.46
N VAL A 120 12.00 -3.30 -1.73
CA VAL A 120 12.32 -4.63 -2.27
C VAL A 120 12.94 -4.53 -3.67
N GLY A 121 14.00 -5.31 -3.89
CA GLY A 121 14.59 -5.55 -5.20
C GLY A 121 14.18 -6.89 -5.82
N VAL A 122 14.35 -7.02 -7.14
CA VAL A 122 14.01 -8.24 -7.91
C VAL A 122 14.75 -9.48 -7.35
N GLY A 123 15.99 -9.34 -6.89
CA GLY A 123 16.75 -10.46 -6.31
C GLY A 123 16.11 -11.07 -5.07
N ARG A 124 15.43 -10.25 -4.24
CA ARG A 124 14.71 -10.74 -3.05
C ARG A 124 13.39 -11.43 -3.45
N LEU A 125 12.67 -10.87 -4.43
CA LEU A 125 11.47 -11.52 -4.99
C LEU A 125 11.79 -12.91 -5.57
N ARG A 126 12.92 -13.05 -6.27
CA ARG A 126 13.36 -14.33 -6.82
C ARG A 126 13.59 -15.40 -5.76
N LYS A 127 14.10 -15.03 -4.58
CA LYS A 127 14.26 -15.96 -3.45
C LYS A 127 12.91 -16.33 -2.83
N VAL A 128 12.01 -15.35 -2.69
CA VAL A 128 10.66 -15.57 -2.14
C VAL A 128 9.82 -16.50 -3.02
N HIS A 129 9.89 -16.32 -4.34
CA HIS A 129 9.21 -17.18 -5.31
C HIS A 129 10.02 -18.44 -5.68
N GLY A 130 11.22 -18.58 -5.14
CA GLY A 130 12.07 -19.75 -5.32
C GLY A 130 11.48 -20.97 -4.62
N SER A 131 11.79 -22.16 -5.14
CA SER A 131 11.35 -23.41 -4.52
C SER A 131 12.43 -24.47 -4.61
N ALA A 132 12.29 -25.52 -3.79
CA ALA A 132 13.14 -26.69 -3.91
C ALA A 132 12.93 -27.33 -5.29
N LYS A 133 14.01 -27.50 -6.05
CA LYS A 133 13.99 -28.21 -7.33
C LYS A 133 14.25 -29.69 -7.08
N ASN A 134 13.38 -30.54 -7.61
CA ASN A 134 13.65 -31.97 -7.70
C ASN A 134 14.70 -32.22 -8.80
N ARG A 135 15.80 -32.91 -8.46
CA ARG A 135 16.91 -33.19 -9.39
C ARG A 135 16.98 -34.68 -9.75
N GLY A 136 15.83 -35.35 -9.77
CA GLY A 136 15.70 -36.77 -10.03
C GLY A 136 16.21 -37.57 -8.83
N VAL A 137 17.33 -38.27 -9.02
CA VAL A 137 17.94 -39.13 -7.99
C VAL A 137 18.78 -38.33 -6.98
N ARG A 138 19.25 -37.14 -7.36
CA ARG A 138 20.06 -36.30 -6.46
C ARG A 138 19.16 -35.55 -5.45
N PRO A 139 19.65 -35.30 -4.21
CA PRO A 139 18.88 -34.55 -3.20
C PRO A 139 18.35 -33.21 -3.72
N SER A 140 17.25 -32.75 -3.15
CA SER A 140 16.66 -31.46 -3.53
C SER A 140 17.53 -30.28 -3.06
N HIS A 141 17.56 -29.20 -3.84
CA HIS A 141 18.15 -27.92 -3.43
C HIS A 141 17.21 -26.77 -3.79
N HIS A 142 17.26 -25.70 -2.99
CA HIS A 142 16.56 -24.46 -3.29
C HIS A 142 17.15 -23.80 -4.55
N VAL A 143 16.28 -23.36 -5.45
CA VAL A 143 16.67 -22.59 -6.64
C VAL A 143 15.77 -21.36 -6.75
N ASP A 144 16.40 -20.22 -7.01
CA ASP A 144 15.73 -18.96 -7.24
C ASP A 144 14.76 -19.01 -8.44
N ALA A 145 13.69 -18.23 -8.37
CA ALA A 145 12.74 -18.08 -9.47
C ALA A 145 13.32 -17.31 -10.67
N SER A 146 12.56 -17.29 -11.77
CA SER A 146 12.90 -16.53 -12.96
C SER A 146 12.83 -15.03 -12.68
N GLY A 147 13.95 -14.33 -12.84
CA GLY A 147 14.00 -12.88 -12.67
C GLY A 147 13.28 -12.08 -13.76
N SER A 148 13.02 -12.68 -14.92
CA SER A 148 12.31 -12.00 -16.02
C SER A 148 10.86 -11.71 -15.65
N VAL A 149 10.18 -12.68 -15.05
CA VAL A 149 8.78 -12.59 -14.63
C VAL A 149 8.61 -11.47 -13.60
N ASP A 150 9.36 -11.54 -12.51
CA ASP A 150 9.23 -10.58 -11.41
C ASP A 150 9.62 -9.17 -11.85
N ARG A 151 10.65 -9.03 -12.70
CA ARG A 151 11.05 -7.73 -13.25
C ARG A 151 9.96 -7.11 -14.13
N LYS A 152 9.31 -7.89 -15.00
CA LYS A 152 8.22 -7.39 -15.84
C LYS A 152 7.01 -6.98 -15.03
N ILE A 153 6.68 -7.73 -13.98
CA ILE A 153 5.60 -7.36 -13.06
C ILE A 153 5.87 -6.03 -12.38
N VAL A 154 7.09 -5.86 -11.85
CA VAL A 154 7.46 -4.61 -11.18
C VAL A 154 7.41 -3.43 -12.15
N GLN A 155 7.92 -3.60 -13.38
CA GLN A 155 7.82 -2.58 -14.43
C GLN A 155 6.37 -2.28 -14.83
N ALA A 156 5.49 -3.29 -14.84
CA ALA A 156 4.08 -3.13 -15.12
C ALA A 156 3.36 -2.34 -14.02
N LEU A 157 3.63 -2.64 -12.76
CA LEU A 157 3.07 -1.94 -11.60
C LEU A 157 3.58 -0.49 -11.48
N GLU A 158 4.83 -0.24 -11.88
CA GLU A 158 5.41 1.10 -11.99
C GLU A 158 4.67 1.95 -13.03
N LYS A 159 4.35 1.38 -14.20
CA LYS A 159 3.57 2.06 -15.25
C LYS A 159 2.15 2.44 -14.83
N ILE A 160 1.54 1.64 -13.95
CA ILE A 160 0.21 1.95 -13.39
C ILE A 160 0.31 3.05 -12.32
N GLY A 161 1.50 3.33 -11.79
CA GLY A 161 1.71 4.29 -10.70
C GLY A 161 1.42 3.70 -9.33
N VAL A 162 1.46 2.38 -9.18
CA VAL A 162 1.35 1.70 -7.88
C VAL A 162 2.70 1.69 -7.17
N LEU A 163 3.78 1.47 -7.93
CA LEU A 163 5.16 1.44 -7.42
C LEU A 163 5.96 2.64 -7.90
N GLU A 164 6.90 3.07 -7.07
CA GLU A 164 7.92 4.07 -7.37
C GLU A 164 9.32 3.47 -7.18
N GLN A 165 10.31 4.06 -7.86
CA GLN A 165 11.71 3.73 -7.62
C GLN A 165 12.22 4.50 -6.41
N ASP A 166 12.82 3.80 -5.46
CA ASP A 166 13.52 4.41 -4.33
C ASP A 166 14.95 4.73 -4.75
N GLU A 167 15.29 6.00 -4.93
CA GLU A 167 16.65 6.43 -5.29
C GLU A 167 17.63 6.32 -4.11
N GLU A 168 17.16 6.56 -2.88
CA GLU A 168 18.02 6.59 -1.68
C GLU A 168 18.51 5.19 -1.26
N LYS A 169 17.59 4.22 -1.16
CA LYS A 169 17.89 2.86 -0.68
C LYS A 169 18.09 1.87 -1.83
N GLY A 170 17.75 2.28 -3.05
CA GLY A 170 17.60 1.38 -4.18
C GLY A 170 16.39 0.47 -4.03
N GLY A 171 15.95 -0.09 -5.16
CA GLY A 171 14.82 -1.00 -5.18
C GLY A 171 13.52 -0.32 -5.59
N ARG A 172 12.40 -0.81 -5.06
CA ARG A 172 11.06 -0.30 -5.34
C ARG A 172 10.28 -0.16 -4.06
N ARG A 173 9.50 0.91 -3.99
CA ARG A 173 8.63 1.28 -2.90
C ARG A 173 7.20 1.43 -3.39
N ILE A 174 6.26 1.28 -2.47
CA ILE A 174 4.84 1.53 -2.74
C ILE A 174 4.58 3.04 -2.71
N THR A 175 3.83 3.53 -3.70
CA THR A 175 3.36 4.92 -3.72
C THR A 175 2.21 5.15 -2.74
N GLN A 176 1.91 6.41 -2.43
CA GLN A 176 0.75 6.76 -1.59
C GLN A 176 -0.59 6.35 -2.23
N SER A 177 -0.70 6.43 -3.56
CA SER A 177 -1.86 5.96 -4.32
C SER A 177 -1.98 4.43 -4.24
N GLY A 178 -0.88 3.72 -4.45
CA GLY A 178 -0.84 2.26 -4.35
C GLY A 178 -1.21 1.75 -2.97
N GLN A 179 -0.74 2.42 -1.92
CA GLN A 179 -1.11 2.11 -0.53
C GLN A 179 -2.62 2.27 -0.30
N ARG A 180 -3.22 3.38 -0.72
CA ARG A 180 -4.66 3.61 -0.57
C ARG A 180 -5.50 2.54 -1.27
N ASP A 181 -5.09 2.11 -2.45
CA ASP A 181 -5.82 1.08 -3.20
C ASP A 181 -5.71 -0.30 -2.53
N LEU A 182 -4.53 -0.63 -2.00
CA LEU A 182 -4.31 -1.87 -1.24
C LEU A 182 -5.13 -1.87 0.06
N ASP A 183 -5.12 -0.77 0.81
CA ASP A 183 -5.83 -0.65 2.08
C ASP A 183 -7.36 -0.72 1.86
N ARG A 184 -7.89 -0.09 0.81
CA ARG A 184 -9.32 -0.17 0.44
C ARG A 184 -9.73 -1.62 0.14
N ILE A 185 -8.92 -2.34 -0.64
CA ILE A 185 -9.23 -3.71 -1.04
C ILE A 185 -9.11 -4.66 0.15
N ALA A 186 -8.15 -4.41 1.04
CA ALA A 186 -8.02 -5.16 2.28
C ALA A 186 -9.26 -4.98 3.16
N GLN A 187 -9.80 -3.76 3.29
CA GLN A 187 -11.03 -3.52 4.02
C GLN A 187 -12.23 -4.26 3.40
N THR A 188 -12.44 -4.16 2.09
CA THR A 188 -13.52 -4.88 1.40
C THR A 188 -13.40 -6.40 1.54
N THR A 189 -12.17 -6.93 1.60
CA THR A 189 -11.95 -8.37 1.80
C THR A 189 -12.28 -8.78 3.24
N ALA A 190 -11.93 -7.96 4.22
CA ALA A 190 -12.26 -8.21 5.63
C ALA A 190 -13.78 -8.23 5.85
N GLU A 191 -14.50 -7.23 5.31
CA GLU A 191 -15.97 -7.15 5.39
C GLU A 191 -16.64 -8.37 4.75
N ALA A 192 -16.17 -8.80 3.57
CA ALA A 192 -16.71 -9.98 2.89
C ALA A 192 -16.43 -11.30 3.65
N GLU A 193 -15.36 -11.37 4.43
CA GLU A 193 -15.06 -12.54 5.26
C GLU A 193 -15.97 -12.63 6.49
N GLU A 194 -16.30 -11.49 7.11
CA GLU A 194 -17.24 -11.44 8.24
C GLU A 194 -18.66 -11.89 7.82
N GLU A 195 -19.12 -11.48 6.63
CA GLU A 195 -20.41 -11.92 6.09
C GLU A 195 -20.46 -13.43 5.82
N GLU A 196 -19.36 -14.05 5.36
CA GLU A 196 -19.29 -15.50 5.14
C GLU A 196 -19.35 -16.31 6.45
N GLU A 197 -18.86 -15.75 7.57
CA GLU A 197 -18.86 -16.41 8.88
C GLU A 197 -20.22 -16.34 9.60
N ASP A 198 -21.03 -15.31 9.34
CA ASP A 198 -22.37 -15.16 9.95
C ASP A 198 -23.44 -16.08 9.30
N ASP A 199 -23.17 -16.59 8.10
CA ASP A 199 -24.07 -17.47 7.33
C ASP A 199 -23.83 -18.99 7.56
N GLU A 200 -22.78 -19.38 8.30
CA GLU A 200 -22.45 -20.77 8.69
C GLU A 200 -22.88 -21.14 10.13
#